data_AF-A0A1C5TDP9-F1
#
_entry.id   AF-A0A1C5TDP9-F1
#
_cell.length_a   1.000
_cell.length_b   1.000
_cell.length_c   1.000
_cell.angle_alpha   90.00
_cell.angle_beta   90.00
_cell.angle_gamma   90.00
#
_symmetry.space_group_name_H-M   'P 1'
#
loop_
_entity.id
_entity.type
_entity.pdbx_description
1 polymer ?
#
loop_
_entity_poly.entity_id
_entity_poly.type
_entity_poly.pdbx_seq_one_letter_code
_entity_poly.pdbx_strand_id
1 'polypeptide(L)'
;MRPIVLEKIRRMPNSTISMEQLKRVWYGGRDRSHDHYDSTRYYALNLHAVFSKGTLEWRCFESTLHAGKVRANITLALAISAQAINQKCTQMRKTEITENPAFTFRTFLLRLGLIGPEYKNVREHLLANLEGDRAWRYDRSTYECLNRNHRAEDAR
;
A
#
# COMPACT_ATOMS: atom_id res chain seq x y z
N MET A 1 1.05 -2.18 -11.37
CA MET A 1 -0.16 -2.39 -12.21
C MET A 1 -0.04 -1.47 -13.42
N ARG A 2 -0.51 -1.88 -14.61
CA ARG A 2 -0.31 -1.11 -15.84
C ARG A 2 -1.18 0.16 -15.83
N PRO A 3 -0.62 1.37 -16.01
CA PRO A 3 -1.39 2.61 -15.98
C PRO A 3 -2.58 2.60 -16.94
N ILE A 4 -2.38 2.11 -18.16
CA ILE A 4 -3.42 2.01 -19.20
C ILE A 4 -4.59 1.10 -18.81
N VAL A 5 -4.35 0.05 -18.01
CA VAL A 5 -5.38 -0.86 -17.52
C VAL A 5 -6.23 -0.16 -16.46
N LEU A 6 -5.59 0.56 -15.53
CA LEU A 6 -6.29 1.34 -14.50
C LEU A 6 -7.18 2.42 -15.12
N GLU A 7 -6.65 3.18 -16.09
CA GLU A 7 -7.41 4.22 -16.78
C GLU A 7 -8.65 3.66 -17.48
N LYS A 8 -8.51 2.53 -18.18
CA LYS A 8 -9.64 1.87 -18.84
C LYS A 8 -10.69 1.39 -17.85
N ILE A 9 -10.30 0.75 -16.75
CA ILE A 9 -11.22 0.27 -15.70
C ILE A 9 -12.00 1.45 -15.09
N ARG A 10 -11.35 2.57 -14.80
CA ARG A 10 -12.01 3.74 -14.18
C ARG A 10 -12.99 4.46 -15.10
N ARG A 11 -12.81 4.36 -16.42
CA ARG A 11 -13.76 4.90 -17.40
C ARG A 11 -14.98 3.99 -17.58
N MET A 12 -14.98 2.79 -17.01
CA MET A 12 -16.14 1.90 -17.06
C MET A 12 -17.22 2.39 -16.09
N PRO A 13 -18.50 2.21 -16.42
CA PRO A 13 -19.57 2.54 -15.50
C PRO A 13 -19.56 1.56 -14.33
N ASN A 14 -19.43 2.07 -13.10
CA ASN A 14 -19.40 1.22 -11.89
C ASN A 14 -20.67 0.37 -11.72
N SER A 15 -21.81 0.80 -12.25
CA SER A 15 -23.09 0.08 -12.17
C SER A 15 -23.22 -1.09 -13.14
N THR A 16 -22.34 -1.19 -14.15
CA THR A 16 -22.44 -2.23 -15.21
C THR A 16 -21.14 -2.99 -15.42
N ILE A 17 -20.11 -2.75 -14.61
CA ILE A 17 -18.82 -3.43 -14.74
C ILE A 17 -18.97 -4.93 -14.43
N SER A 18 -18.76 -5.77 -15.44
CA SER A 18 -18.75 -7.23 -15.27
C SER A 18 -17.33 -7.76 -15.09
N MET A 19 -17.22 -8.94 -14.46
CA MET A 19 -15.93 -9.63 -14.36
C MET A 19 -15.31 -9.93 -15.72
N GLU A 20 -16.12 -10.17 -16.74
CA GLU A 20 -15.65 -10.44 -18.10
C GLU A 20 -15.09 -9.17 -18.78
N GLN A 21 -15.72 -8.03 -18.56
CA GLN A 21 -15.20 -6.74 -19.03
C GLN A 21 -13.86 -6.41 -18.34
N LEU A 22 -13.77 -6.65 -17.02
CA LEU A 22 -12.55 -6.47 -16.25
C LEU A 22 -11.43 -7.38 -16.76
N LYS A 23 -11.74 -8.67 -17.01
CA LYS A 23 -10.83 -9.67 -17.59
C LYS A 23 -10.30 -9.24 -18.95
N ARG A 24 -11.20 -8.78 -19.84
CA ARG A 24 -10.85 -8.29 -21.17
C ARG A 24 -9.92 -7.07 -21.12
N VAL A 25 -10.16 -6.12 -20.20
CA VAL A 25 -9.25 -4.97 -20.02
C VAL A 25 -7.92 -5.42 -19.44
N TRP A 26 -7.93 -6.33 -18.47
CA TRP A 26 -6.73 -6.86 -17.85
C TRP A 26 -5.80 -7.52 -18.86
N TYR A 27 -6.31 -8.30 -19.82
CA TYR A 27 -5.50 -8.95 -20.86
C TYR A 27 -5.36 -8.16 -22.17
N GLY A 28 -6.00 -6.98 -22.29
CA GLY A 28 -5.89 -6.16 -23.49
C GLY A 28 -6.72 -6.67 -24.68
N GLY A 29 -7.81 -7.39 -24.44
CA GLY A 29 -8.82 -7.70 -25.46
C GLY A 29 -8.99 -9.17 -25.80
N ARG A 30 -8.02 -10.04 -25.47
CA ARG A 30 -8.12 -11.50 -25.63
C ARG A 30 -8.05 -12.17 -24.28
N ASP A 31 -8.82 -13.23 -24.08
CA ASP A 31 -8.72 -14.01 -22.87
C ASP A 31 -7.40 -14.77 -22.82
N ARG A 32 -6.66 -14.60 -21.73
CA ARG A 32 -5.41 -15.29 -21.43
C ARG A 32 -5.40 -15.84 -19.99
N SER A 33 -6.57 -16.09 -19.40
CA SER A 33 -6.65 -16.63 -18.03
C SER A 33 -6.10 -18.04 -17.88
N HIS A 34 -5.90 -18.75 -18.99
CA HIS A 34 -5.30 -20.08 -19.01
C HIS A 34 -3.80 -20.06 -19.37
N ASP A 35 -3.24 -18.90 -19.71
CA ASP A 35 -1.85 -18.78 -20.12
C ASP A 35 -0.93 -18.70 -18.90
N HIS A 36 -0.14 -19.76 -18.68
CA HIS A 36 0.80 -19.81 -17.57
C HIS A 36 1.92 -18.76 -17.66
N TYR A 37 2.33 -18.30 -18.84
CA TYR A 37 3.45 -17.36 -19.00
C TYR A 37 3.01 -15.98 -19.52
N ASP A 38 1.83 -15.50 -19.13
CA ASP A 38 1.38 -14.18 -19.57
C ASP A 38 2.10 -13.03 -18.83
N SER A 39 2.49 -12.00 -19.59
CA SER A 39 3.25 -10.86 -19.08
C SER A 39 2.48 -10.00 -18.07
N THR A 40 1.15 -10.10 -18.02
CA THR A 40 0.33 -9.38 -17.03
C THR A 40 0.53 -9.87 -15.60
N ARG A 41 1.18 -11.02 -15.40
CA ARG A 41 1.42 -11.60 -14.09
C ARG A 41 2.52 -10.90 -13.30
N TYR A 42 3.43 -10.17 -13.95
CA TYR A 42 4.65 -9.63 -13.34
C TYR A 42 4.48 -8.21 -12.79
N TYR A 43 3.45 -8.00 -11.96
CA TYR A 43 3.25 -6.74 -11.23
C TYR A 43 3.04 -7.03 -9.74
N ALA A 44 3.33 -6.02 -8.90
CA ALA A 44 3.14 -6.06 -7.45
C ALA A 44 1.78 -6.66 -7.02
N LEU A 45 0.72 -6.28 -7.74
CA LEU A 45 -0.61 -6.85 -7.61
C LEU A 45 -0.96 -7.59 -8.90
N ASN A 46 -1.08 -8.92 -8.82
CA ASN A 46 -1.42 -9.76 -9.94
C ASN A 46 -2.90 -10.16 -9.89
N LEU A 47 -3.69 -9.64 -10.85
CA LEU A 47 -5.12 -9.99 -10.98
C LEU A 47 -5.37 -11.24 -11.82
N HIS A 48 -4.36 -11.84 -12.46
CA HIS A 48 -4.52 -13.09 -13.21
C HIS A 48 -5.11 -14.20 -12.31
N ALA A 49 -4.63 -14.28 -11.06
CA ALA A 49 -5.12 -15.24 -10.06
C ALA A 49 -6.62 -15.07 -9.75
N VAL A 50 -7.17 -13.87 -9.93
CA VAL A 50 -8.60 -13.61 -9.71
C VAL A 50 -9.41 -14.35 -10.76
N PHE A 51 -8.98 -14.32 -12.02
CA PHE A 51 -9.69 -14.94 -13.13
C PHE A 51 -9.48 -16.45 -13.23
N SER A 52 -8.32 -16.96 -12.78
CA SER A 52 -8.00 -18.39 -12.86
C SER A 52 -8.37 -19.17 -11.61
N LYS A 53 -8.26 -18.56 -10.42
CA LYS A 53 -8.35 -19.24 -9.11
C LYS A 53 -9.34 -18.57 -8.15
N GLY A 54 -9.89 -17.40 -8.48
CA GLY A 54 -10.72 -16.63 -7.57
C GLY A 54 -9.97 -15.97 -6.41
N THR A 55 -8.64 -15.78 -6.54
CA THR A 55 -7.80 -15.23 -5.46
C THR A 55 -6.96 -14.04 -5.90
N LEU A 56 -6.57 -13.17 -4.96
CA LEU A 56 -5.67 -12.05 -5.20
C LEU A 56 -4.22 -12.44 -4.86
N GLU A 57 -3.27 -12.14 -5.76
CA GLU A 57 -1.87 -12.51 -5.55
C GLU A 57 -0.97 -11.27 -5.44
N TRP A 58 -0.29 -11.14 -4.30
CA TRP A 58 0.69 -10.10 -4.03
C TRP A 58 2.10 -10.62 -4.36
N ARG A 59 2.80 -9.94 -5.27
CA ARG A 59 4.13 -10.32 -5.78
C ARG A 59 5.25 -9.32 -5.45
N CYS A 60 4.97 -8.35 -4.59
CA CYS A 60 5.93 -7.29 -4.24
C CYS A 60 6.78 -7.57 -3.00
N PHE A 61 6.66 -8.76 -2.41
CA PHE A 61 7.40 -9.12 -1.20
C PHE A 61 8.63 -9.95 -1.54
N GLU A 62 9.76 -9.58 -0.94
CA GLU A 62 10.97 -10.39 -0.99
C GLU A 62 10.77 -11.71 -0.23
N SER A 63 11.31 -12.80 -0.77
CA SER A 63 11.32 -14.09 -0.08
C SER A 63 12.16 -14.00 1.19
N THR A 64 11.60 -14.43 2.31
CA THR A 64 12.29 -14.40 3.61
C THR A 64 11.79 -15.52 4.52
N LEU A 65 12.69 -16.06 5.33
CA LEU A 65 12.37 -17.03 6.39
C LEU A 65 12.14 -16.36 7.76
N HIS A 66 12.32 -15.03 7.84
CA HIS A 66 12.12 -14.31 9.10
C HIS A 66 10.63 -14.17 9.42
N ALA A 67 10.16 -14.89 10.45
CA ALA A 67 8.75 -14.97 10.80
C ALA A 67 8.08 -13.60 11.01
N GLY A 68 8.79 -12.64 11.60
CA GLY A 68 8.28 -11.28 11.81
C GLY A 68 8.03 -10.51 10.50
N LYS A 69 8.91 -10.69 9.49
CA LYS A 69 8.77 -10.06 8.17
C LYS A 69 7.65 -10.73 7.37
N VAL A 70 7.55 -12.06 7.44
CA VAL A 70 6.44 -12.82 6.84
C VAL A 70 5.11 -12.34 7.41
N ARG A 71 4.99 -12.28 8.74
CA ARG A 71 3.80 -11.77 9.42
C ARG A 71 3.48 -10.35 8.98
N ALA A 72 4.47 -9.46 8.95
CA ALA A 72 4.28 -8.08 8.56
C ALA A 72 3.74 -7.93 7.12
N ASN A 73 4.30 -8.68 6.17
CA ASN A 73 3.87 -8.68 4.77
C ASN A 73 2.43 -9.20 4.62
N ILE A 74 2.09 -10.32 5.28
CA ILE A 74 0.74 -10.88 5.26
C ILE A 74 -0.26 -9.89 5.88
N THR A 75 0.05 -9.32 7.04
CA THR A 75 -0.82 -8.34 7.71
C THR A 75 -1.04 -7.10 6.84
N LEU A 76 0.00 -6.57 6.19
CA LEU A 76 -0.14 -5.43 5.28
C LEU A 76 -1.05 -5.76 4.10
N ALA A 77 -0.85 -6.91 3.45
CA ALA A 77 -1.67 -7.35 2.32
C ALA A 77 -3.15 -7.52 2.72
N LEU A 78 -3.41 -8.12 3.87
CA LEU A 78 -4.76 -8.29 4.40
C LEU A 78 -5.41 -6.95 4.74
N ALA A 79 -4.69 -6.05 5.40
CA ALA A 79 -5.21 -4.74 5.79
C ALA A 79 -5.57 -3.87 4.56
N ILE A 80 -4.71 -3.86 3.54
CA ILE A 80 -5.00 -3.16 2.27
C ILE A 80 -6.23 -3.77 1.59
N SER A 81 -6.32 -5.11 1.56
CA SER A 81 -7.47 -5.81 0.96
C SER A 81 -8.77 -5.50 1.71
N ALA A 82 -8.74 -5.51 3.05
CA ALA A 82 -9.88 -5.14 3.88
C ALA A 82 -10.29 -3.68 3.68
N GLN A 83 -9.33 -2.74 3.61
CA GLN A 83 -9.64 -1.35 3.28
C GLN A 83 -10.25 -1.23 1.89
N ALA A 84 -9.76 -1.98 0.90
CA ALA A 84 -10.24 -1.93 -0.47
C ALA A 84 -11.70 -2.43 -0.62
N ILE A 85 -12.10 -3.41 0.19
CA ILE A 85 -13.48 -3.93 0.23
C ILE A 85 -14.42 -2.93 0.91
N ASN A 86 -13.96 -2.29 2.00
CA ASN A 86 -14.82 -1.45 2.83
C ASN A 86 -14.88 0.02 2.38
N GLN A 87 -13.95 0.48 1.54
CA GLN A 87 -13.93 1.87 1.08
C GLN A 87 -15.09 2.16 0.10
N LYS A 88 -15.75 3.30 0.27
CA LYS A 88 -16.81 3.76 -0.65
C LYS A 88 -16.26 4.39 -1.93
N CYS A 89 -15.10 5.04 -1.83
CA CYS A 89 -14.48 5.74 -2.94
C CYS A 89 -12.96 5.68 -2.82
N THR A 90 -12.27 5.79 -3.96
CA THR A 90 -10.81 5.83 -4.02
C THR A 90 -10.34 6.85 -5.04
N GLN A 91 -9.23 7.53 -4.78
CA GLN A 91 -8.61 8.46 -5.71
C GLN A 91 -7.26 7.91 -6.17
N MET A 92 -7.05 7.85 -7.49
CA MET A 92 -5.74 7.54 -8.08
C MET A 92 -4.84 8.78 -8.05
N ARG A 93 -4.57 9.29 -6.84
CA ARG A 93 -3.53 10.28 -6.64
C ARG A 93 -2.38 9.58 -5.97
N LYS A 94 -1.20 9.58 -6.62
CA LYS A 94 0.02 9.17 -5.93
C LYS A 94 0.18 10.08 -4.73
N THR A 95 0.33 9.49 -3.55
CA THR A 95 0.70 10.28 -2.38
C THR A 95 2.13 10.71 -2.63
N GLU A 96 2.35 12.02 -2.70
CA GLU A 96 3.69 12.57 -2.76
C GLU A 96 4.42 12.12 -1.49
N ILE A 97 5.48 11.34 -1.67
CA ILE A 97 6.38 11.02 -0.59
C ILE A 97 7.18 12.29 -0.39
N THR A 98 6.84 13.03 0.67
CA THR A 98 7.48 14.31 0.95
C THR A 98 8.81 14.07 1.68
N GLU A 99 9.19 14.96 2.57
CA GLU A 99 10.48 15.05 3.25
C GLU A 99 10.81 13.82 4.11
N ASN A 100 9.80 13.06 4.57
CA ASN A 100 9.98 11.92 5.46
C ASN A 100 9.16 10.69 5.05
N PRO A 101 9.78 9.72 4.35
CA PRO A 101 9.17 8.45 3.96
C PRO A 101 8.67 7.61 5.15
N ALA A 102 9.45 7.49 6.23
CA ALA A 102 9.09 6.68 7.39
C ALA A 102 7.84 7.24 8.10
N PHE A 103 7.77 8.56 8.30
CA PHE A 103 6.57 9.21 8.85
C PHE A 103 5.36 9.00 7.94
N THR A 104 5.52 9.25 6.63
CA THR A 104 4.44 9.13 5.65
C THR A 104 3.87 7.71 5.65
N PHE A 105 4.73 6.69 5.60
CA PHE A 105 4.27 5.31 5.60
C PHE A 105 3.64 4.93 6.95
N ARG A 106 4.19 5.37 8.08
CA ARG A 106 3.59 5.12 9.39
C ARG A 106 2.16 5.68 9.47
N THR A 107 1.93 6.91 9.02
CA THR A 107 0.57 7.49 9.03
C THR A 107 -0.40 6.72 8.15
N PHE A 108 0.07 6.17 7.03
CA PHE A 108 -0.70 5.26 6.19
C PHE A 108 -1.04 3.95 6.92
N LEU A 109 -0.09 3.32 7.62
CA LEU A 109 -0.34 2.12 8.42
C LEU A 109 -1.38 2.36 9.53
N LEU A 110 -1.37 3.54 10.16
CA LEU A 110 -2.39 3.90 11.14
C LEU A 110 -3.78 4.03 10.50
N ARG A 111 -3.88 4.61 9.31
CA ARG A 111 -5.14 4.70 8.55
C ARG A 111 -5.68 3.33 8.12
N LEU A 112 -4.79 2.36 7.91
CA LEU A 112 -5.15 0.96 7.67
C LEU A 112 -5.65 0.23 8.92
N GLY A 113 -5.58 0.84 10.11
CA GLY A 113 -6.03 0.25 11.37
C GLY A 113 -4.95 -0.55 12.11
N LEU A 114 -3.68 -0.47 11.70
CA LEU A 114 -2.57 -1.14 12.41
C LEU A 114 -2.16 -0.32 13.64
N ILE A 115 -3.07 -0.20 14.61
CA ILE A 115 -2.96 0.61 15.83
C ILE A 115 -2.95 -0.32 17.05
N GLY A 116 -2.12 -0.02 18.05
CA GLY A 116 -2.01 -0.84 19.26
C GLY A 116 -0.69 -1.63 19.37
N PRO A 117 -0.45 -2.26 20.54
CA PRO A 117 0.76 -3.04 20.81
C PRO A 117 0.88 -4.31 19.95
N GLU A 118 -0.23 -4.92 19.54
CA GLU A 118 -0.29 -6.14 18.73
C GLU A 118 0.31 -5.96 17.33
N TYR A 119 0.30 -4.74 16.80
CA TYR A 119 0.91 -4.37 15.52
C TYR A 119 2.27 -3.70 15.66
N LYS A 120 2.82 -3.59 16.88
CA LYS A 120 4.12 -2.93 17.11
C LYS A 120 5.22 -3.54 16.25
N ASN A 121 5.37 -4.86 16.34
CA ASN A 121 6.41 -5.60 15.61
C ASN A 121 6.18 -5.57 14.08
N VAL A 122 4.92 -5.61 13.64
CA VAL A 122 4.55 -5.45 12.23
C VAL A 122 5.00 -4.09 11.70
N ARG A 123 4.67 -2.99 12.41
CA ARG A 123 5.09 -1.64 12.01
C ARG A 123 6.61 -1.49 12.03
N GLU A 124 7.29 -2.07 13.01
CA GLU A 124 8.76 -2.05 13.08
C GLU A 124 9.38 -2.68 11.84
N HIS A 125 8.92 -3.86 11.42
CA HIS A 125 9.43 -4.51 10.20
C HIS A 125 9.09 -3.74 8.91
N LEU A 126 7.88 -3.19 8.80
CA LEU A 126 7.45 -2.41 7.63
C LEU A 126 8.19 -1.07 7.50
N LEU A 127 8.60 -0.47 8.62
CA LEU A 127 9.31 0.81 8.65
C LEU A 127 10.84 0.67 8.72
N ALA A 128 11.38 -0.55 8.79
CA ALA A 128 12.80 -0.78 9.05
C ALA A 128 13.72 -0.22 7.97
N ASN A 129 13.30 -0.27 6.71
CA ASN A 129 14.10 0.12 5.54
C ASN A 129 13.76 1.51 5.00
N LEU A 130 12.96 2.30 5.73
CA LEU A 130 12.58 3.65 5.30
C LEU A 130 13.40 4.70 6.04
N GLU A 131 13.86 5.70 5.29
CA GLU A 131 14.60 6.84 5.82
C GLU A 131 13.68 7.81 6.58
N GLY A 132 14.27 8.51 7.55
CA GLY A 132 13.61 9.57 8.31
C GLY A 132 13.08 9.15 9.68
N ASP A 133 12.60 10.15 10.42
CA ASP A 133 12.03 9.98 11.75
C ASP A 133 10.59 9.42 11.67
N ARG A 134 10.24 8.46 12.53
CA ARG A 134 8.92 7.83 12.50
C ARG A 134 7.82 8.70 13.14
N ALA A 135 8.20 9.61 14.03
CA ALA A 135 7.30 10.44 14.82
C ALA A 135 7.07 11.83 14.19
N TRP A 136 8.07 12.39 13.51
CA TRP A 136 8.04 13.77 13.01
C TRP A 136 8.06 13.83 11.49
N ARG A 137 7.24 14.71 10.90
CA ARG A 137 7.21 14.90 9.45
C ARG A 137 8.39 15.75 8.96
N TYR A 138 8.68 16.82 9.68
CA TYR A 138 9.79 17.74 9.41
C TYR A 138 10.83 17.62 10.52
N ASP A 139 11.95 18.34 10.37
CA ASP A 139 12.91 18.46 11.46
C ASP A 139 12.26 19.04 12.73
N ARG A 140 12.69 18.54 13.90
CA ARG A 140 12.11 18.92 15.20
C ARG A 140 12.21 20.44 15.46
N SER A 141 13.25 21.09 14.95
CA SER A 141 13.42 22.55 15.06
C SER A 141 12.37 23.36 14.29
N THR A 142 11.62 22.73 13.38
CA THR A 142 10.52 23.39 12.64
C THR A 142 9.29 23.58 13.53
N TYR A 143 9.16 22.80 14.62
CA TYR A 143 7.98 22.80 15.47
C TYR A 143 8.15 23.79 16.63
N GLU A 144 7.44 24.92 16.57
CA GLU A 144 7.52 26.00 17.56
C GLU A 144 7.29 25.53 19.01
N CYS A 145 6.41 24.54 19.20
CA CYS A 145 6.12 23.97 20.52
C CYS A 145 7.33 23.31 21.18
N LEU A 146 8.29 22.77 20.42
CA LEU A 146 9.53 22.20 20.93
C LEU A 146 10.60 23.28 21.18
N ASN A 147 10.59 24.33 20.36
CA ASN A 147 11.56 25.43 20.46
C ASN A 147 11.30 26.35 21.66
N ARG A 148 10.05 26.49 22.10
CA ARG A 148 9.74 27.29 23.31
C ARG A 148 10.43 26.77 24.57
N ASN A 149 10.56 25.45 24.69
CA ASN A 149 11.21 24.84 25.86
C ASN A 149 12.73 25.07 25.85
N HIS A 150 13.38 24.94 24.68
CA HIS A 150 14.82 25.19 24.55
C HIS A 150 15.18 26.65 24.85
N ARG A 151 14.40 27.62 24.35
CA ARG A 151 14.61 29.05 24.65
C ARG A 151 14.42 29.40 26.12
N ALA A 152 13.59 28.65 26.85
CA ALA A 152 13.37 28.85 28.28
C ALA A 152 14.49 28.22 29.14
N GLU A 153 15.16 27.19 28.63
CA GLU A 153 16.35 26.58 29.24
C GLU A 153 17.61 27.42 29.01
N ASP A 154 17.80 27.95 27.79
CA ASP A 154 18.94 28.83 27.45
C ASP A 154 18.89 30.21 28.13
N ALA A 155 17.73 30.60 28.66
CA ALA A 155 17.51 31.87 29.36
C ALA A 155 17.67 31.78 30.89
N ARG A 156 18.05 30.61 31.42
CA ARG A 156 18.37 30.37 32.84
C ARG A 156 19.87 30.24 33.06
#